data_AF-Q9VUS6-F1
#
_entry.id   AF-Q9VUS6-F1
#
_cell.length_a   1.000
_cell.length_b   1.000
_cell.length_c   1.000
_cell.angle_alpha   90.00
_cell.angle_beta   90.00
_cell.angle_gamma   90.00
#
_symmetry.space_group_name_H-M   'P 1'
#
loop_
_entity.id
_entity.type
_entity.pdbx_description
1 polymer ?
#
loop_
_entity_poly.entity_id
_entity_poly.type
_entity_poly.pdbx_seq_one_letter_code
_entity_poly.pdbx_strand_id
1 'polypeptide(L)'
;MSKITLIFAILCLCVAVQAQTREQEICRQENETCRRNERRLGVQNDVSTTFNNHCRRQSGIRNWRNVSRCELSLATCRLTLERCAVINCKNVRNSIDGGVTARPPTSRRTTRRIPDTRRPRTTRRTPTTRRAPTTRSSRRTTRRRAPTTRTTRRTTRRRAPTTRTTTRRPTEE
;
A
#
# COMPACT_ATOMS: atom_id res chain seq x y z
N MET A 1 -30.13 -30.16 -24.98
CA MET A 1 -29.11 -29.12 -25.26
C MET A 1 -28.45 -28.51 -24.01
N SER A 2 -29.05 -28.49 -22.81
CA SER A 2 -28.48 -27.82 -21.63
C SER A 2 -27.33 -28.54 -20.88
N LYS A 3 -27.07 -29.84 -21.12
CA LYS A 3 -26.06 -30.59 -20.35
C LYS A 3 -24.63 -30.33 -20.82
N ILE A 4 -24.42 -30.20 -22.14
CA ILE A 4 -23.08 -29.98 -22.73
C ILE A 4 -22.56 -28.59 -22.36
N THR A 5 -23.42 -27.56 -22.40
CA THR A 5 -23.06 -26.18 -22.01
C THR A 5 -22.67 -26.09 -20.53
N LEU A 6 -23.35 -26.86 -19.67
CA LEU A 6 -23.03 -26.94 -18.24
C LEU A 6 -21.65 -27.57 -18.02
N ILE A 7 -21.34 -28.68 -18.69
CA ILE A 7 -20.02 -29.31 -18.59
C ILE A 7 -18.93 -28.36 -19.08
N PHE A 8 -19.12 -27.69 -20.21
CA PHE A 8 -18.17 -26.72 -20.74
C PHE A 8 -17.95 -25.54 -19.77
N ALA A 9 -19.02 -25.00 -19.17
CA ALA A 9 -18.92 -23.94 -18.17
C ALA A 9 -18.13 -24.37 -16.93
N ILE A 10 -18.36 -25.60 -16.44
CA ILE A 10 -17.59 -26.15 -15.30
C ILE A 10 -16.11 -26.29 -15.67
N LEU A 11 -15.80 -26.85 -16.85
CA LEU A 11 -14.42 -26.99 -17.30
C LEU A 11 -13.71 -25.63 -17.42
N CYS A 12 -14.38 -24.62 -17.97
CA CYS A 12 -13.84 -23.26 -18.02
C CYS A 12 -13.57 -22.68 -16.62
N LEU A 13 -14.49 -22.88 -15.66
CA LEU A 13 -14.28 -22.46 -14.27
C LEU A 13 -13.11 -23.21 -13.63
N CYS A 14 -12.98 -24.52 -13.83
CA CYS A 14 -11.87 -25.31 -13.32
C CYS A 14 -10.52 -24.82 -13.85
N VAL A 15 -10.41 -24.57 -15.16
CA VAL A 15 -9.17 -24.05 -15.76
C VAL A 15 -8.84 -22.66 -15.22
N ALA A 16 -9.83 -21.78 -15.05
CA ALA A 16 -9.63 -20.45 -14.48
C ALA A 16 -9.14 -20.51 -13.03
N VAL A 17 -9.72 -21.39 -12.20
CA VAL A 17 -9.29 -21.58 -10.81
C VAL A 17 -7.87 -22.17 -10.75
N GLN A 18 -7.58 -23.17 -11.58
CA GLN A 18 -6.24 -23.77 -11.64
C GLN A 18 -5.17 -22.74 -12.03
N ALA A 19 -5.45 -21.89 -13.02
CA ALA A 19 -4.55 -20.81 -13.43
C ALA A 19 -4.23 -19.88 -12.25
N GLN A 20 -5.25 -19.42 -11.50
CA GLN A 20 -5.05 -18.55 -10.33
C GLN A 20 -4.23 -19.23 -9.22
N THR A 21 -4.49 -20.51 -8.92
CA THR A 21 -3.74 -21.22 -7.87
C THR A 21 -2.26 -21.40 -8.22
N ARG A 22 -1.94 -21.62 -9.50
CA ARG A 22 -0.57 -21.80 -9.97
C ARG A 22 0.24 -20.51 -9.84
N GLU A 23 -0.37 -19.36 -10.13
CA GLU A 23 0.28 -18.05 -10.02
C GLU A 23 0.64 -17.70 -8.57
N GLN A 24 -0.25 -17.98 -7.62
CA GLN A 24 0.01 -17.74 -6.19
C GLN A 24 1.21 -18.56 -5.69
N GLU A 25 1.30 -19.82 -6.13
CA GLU A 25 2.39 -20.71 -5.74
C GLU A 25 3.73 -20.24 -6.31
N ILE A 26 3.76 -19.77 -7.55
CA ILE A 26 4.95 -19.20 -8.19
C ILE A 26 5.46 -18.01 -7.36
N CYS A 27 4.58 -17.06 -7.00
CA CYS A 27 4.99 -15.90 -6.20
C CYS A 27 5.54 -16.29 -4.82
N ARG A 28 4.96 -17.33 -4.19
CA ARG A 28 5.42 -17.85 -2.90
C ARG A 28 6.81 -18.48 -3.02
N GLN A 29 6.99 -19.35 -4.00
CA GLN A 29 8.26 -20.06 -4.25
C GLN A 29 9.41 -19.09 -4.57
N GLU A 30 9.15 -18.07 -5.39
CA GLU A 30 10.14 -17.03 -5.68
C GLU A 30 10.51 -16.24 -4.42
N ASN A 31 9.53 -15.86 -3.61
CA ASN A 31 9.78 -15.14 -2.37
C ASN A 31 10.60 -15.97 -1.37
N GLU A 32 10.32 -17.27 -1.24
CA GLU A 32 11.12 -18.17 -0.40
C GLU A 32 12.56 -18.29 -0.90
N THR A 33 12.75 -18.36 -2.21
CA THR A 33 14.08 -18.38 -2.84
C THR A 33 14.81 -17.06 -2.63
N CYS A 34 14.11 -15.93 -2.69
CA CYS A 34 14.66 -14.63 -2.35
C CYS A 34 15.11 -14.57 -0.88
N ARG A 35 14.25 -14.99 0.05
CA ARG A 35 14.55 -14.98 1.49
C ARG A 35 15.74 -15.87 1.86
N ARG A 36 15.89 -17.03 1.20
CA ARG A 36 17.07 -17.89 1.36
C ARG A 36 18.36 -17.19 0.94
N ASN A 37 18.31 -16.34 -0.09
CA ASN A 37 19.45 -15.57 -0.58
C ASN A 37 19.68 -14.24 0.14
N GLU A 38 18.76 -13.81 1.01
CA GLU A 38 18.80 -12.51 1.69
C GLU A 38 20.06 -12.33 2.55
N ARG A 39 20.55 -13.41 3.17
CA ARG A 39 21.82 -13.39 3.93
C ARG A 39 23.04 -13.08 3.06
N ARG A 40 23.02 -13.52 1.80
CA ARG A 40 24.13 -13.36 0.85
C ARG A 40 24.04 -12.03 0.10
N LEU A 41 22.83 -11.65 -0.30
CA LEU A 41 22.60 -10.49 -1.19
C LEU A 41 22.18 -9.22 -0.45
N GLY A 42 21.87 -9.32 0.85
CA GLY A 42 21.34 -8.24 1.66
C GLY A 42 19.82 -8.11 1.57
N VAL A 43 19.26 -7.44 2.59
CA VAL A 43 17.81 -7.17 2.75
C VAL A 43 17.30 -6.16 1.73
N GLN A 44 18.15 -5.23 1.28
CA GLN A 44 17.81 -4.13 0.40
C GLN A 44 18.67 -4.19 -0.88
N ASN A 45 18.15 -3.67 -1.98
CA ASN A 45 18.91 -3.38 -3.20
C ASN A 45 18.62 -1.95 -3.68
N ASP A 46 19.24 -1.52 -4.78
CA ASP A 46 19.06 -0.15 -5.31
C ASP A 46 17.60 0.12 -5.68
N VAL A 47 16.90 -0.89 -6.20
CA VAL A 47 15.48 -0.82 -6.57
C VAL A 47 14.60 -0.62 -5.33
N SER A 48 14.73 -1.47 -4.29
CA SER A 48 13.93 -1.36 -3.07
C SER A 48 14.26 -0.08 -2.30
N THR A 49 15.53 0.35 -2.30
CA THR A 49 15.97 1.61 -1.68
C THR A 49 15.35 2.81 -2.38
N THR A 50 15.41 2.86 -3.72
CA THR A 50 14.81 3.93 -4.53
C THR A 50 13.29 3.96 -4.36
N PHE A 51 12.64 2.80 -4.40
CA PHE A 51 11.20 2.67 -4.20
C PHE A 51 10.78 3.16 -2.82
N ASN A 52 11.48 2.74 -1.75
CA ASN A 52 11.21 3.21 -0.40
C ASN A 52 11.40 4.73 -0.26
N ASN A 53 12.43 5.29 -0.88
CA ASN A 53 12.66 6.73 -0.87
C ASN A 53 11.56 7.49 -1.62
N HIS A 54 11.08 6.97 -2.74
CA HIS A 54 9.94 7.52 -3.47
C HIS A 54 8.68 7.51 -2.59
N CYS A 55 8.35 6.38 -1.97
CA CYS A 55 7.14 6.25 -1.15
C CYS A 55 7.17 7.05 0.15
N ARG A 56 8.35 7.28 0.74
CA ARG A 56 8.51 8.18 1.89
C ARG A 56 8.26 9.64 1.54
N ARG A 57 8.57 10.06 0.30
CA ARG A 57 8.42 11.44 -0.18
C ARG A 57 7.04 11.71 -0.78
N GLN A 58 6.30 10.66 -1.13
CA GLN A 58 4.99 10.80 -1.78
C GLN A 58 3.97 11.46 -0.85
N SER A 59 3.33 12.53 -1.33
CA SER A 59 2.25 13.20 -0.62
C SER A 59 1.06 12.26 -0.42
N GLY A 60 0.47 12.27 0.78
CA GLY A 60 -0.67 11.43 1.15
C GLY A 60 -0.33 10.06 1.77
N ILE A 61 0.93 9.61 1.73
CA ILE A 61 1.34 8.36 2.36
C ILE A 61 2.10 8.67 3.66
N ARG A 62 1.39 8.60 4.79
CA ARG A 62 2.01 8.72 6.11
C ARG A 62 2.56 7.36 6.59
N ASN A 63 3.64 7.41 7.37
CA ASN A 63 4.24 6.26 8.06
C ASN A 63 4.66 5.10 7.13
N TRP A 64 5.24 5.39 5.96
CA TRP A 64 5.71 4.35 5.05
C TRP A 64 6.66 3.37 5.76
N ARG A 65 6.36 2.07 5.72
CA ARG A 65 7.26 1.01 6.19
C ARG A 65 8.22 0.66 5.07
N ASN A 66 9.50 0.53 5.39
CA ASN A 66 10.47 0.05 4.42
C ASN A 66 10.11 -1.37 3.98
N VAL A 67 10.06 -1.55 2.68
CA VAL A 67 9.85 -2.84 2.03
C VAL A 67 11.23 -3.40 1.67
N SER A 68 11.49 -4.64 2.05
CA SER A 68 12.70 -5.37 1.64
C SER A 68 12.70 -5.70 0.15
N ARG A 69 13.85 -6.10 -0.38
CA ARG A 69 13.96 -6.62 -1.75
C ARG A 69 12.96 -7.75 -2.01
N CYS A 70 12.86 -8.70 -1.08
CA CYS A 70 11.99 -9.87 -1.24
C CYS A 70 10.52 -9.50 -1.11
N GLU A 71 10.15 -8.62 -0.17
CA GLU A 71 8.77 -8.14 -0.06
C GLU A 71 8.34 -7.33 -1.29
N LEU A 72 9.25 -6.54 -1.88
CA LEU A 72 8.94 -5.79 -3.10
C LEU A 72 8.78 -6.72 -4.30
N SER A 73 9.59 -7.78 -4.38
CA SER A 73 9.46 -8.84 -5.40
C SER A 73 8.12 -9.57 -5.26
N LEU A 74 7.77 -9.97 -4.03
CA LEU A 74 6.50 -10.63 -3.74
C LEU A 74 5.31 -9.71 -4.08
N ALA A 75 5.36 -8.45 -3.65
CA ALA A 75 4.33 -7.47 -3.94
C ALA A 75 4.15 -7.28 -5.45
N THR A 76 5.27 -7.15 -6.18
CA THR A 76 5.27 -7.05 -7.64
C THR A 76 4.60 -8.26 -8.27
N CYS A 77 5.02 -9.47 -7.90
CA CYS A 77 4.46 -10.72 -8.44
C CYS A 77 2.94 -10.82 -8.21
N ARG A 78 2.47 -10.52 -6.99
CA ARG A 78 1.03 -10.51 -6.68
C ARG A 78 0.27 -9.44 -7.44
N LEU A 79 0.85 -8.26 -7.61
CA LEU A 79 0.19 -7.17 -8.34
C LEU A 79 0.10 -7.44 -9.83
N THR A 80 1.13 -8.07 -10.43
CA THR A 80 1.16 -8.37 -11.87
C THR A 80 0.37 -9.60 -12.24
N LEU A 81 0.47 -10.69 -11.46
CA LEU A 81 -0.20 -11.96 -11.77
C LEU A 81 -1.60 -12.01 -11.19
N GLU A 82 -1.75 -11.81 -9.88
CA GLU A 82 -3.04 -12.04 -9.21
C GLU A 82 -4.05 -10.89 -9.39
N ARG A 83 -3.56 -9.63 -9.44
CA ARG A 83 -4.43 -8.44 -9.35
C ARG A 83 -4.47 -7.59 -10.61
N CYS A 84 -3.61 -7.84 -11.60
CA CYS A 84 -3.42 -6.99 -12.79
C CYS A 84 -3.39 -5.49 -12.46
N ALA A 85 -2.69 -5.13 -11.38
CA ALA A 85 -2.71 -3.80 -10.79
C ALA A 85 -1.35 -3.10 -10.95
N VAL A 86 -1.39 -1.78 -11.11
CA VAL A 86 -0.18 -0.96 -11.23
C VAL A 86 0.64 -1.01 -9.94
N ILE A 87 1.96 -1.12 -10.08
CA ILE A 87 2.90 -1.04 -8.96
C ILE A 87 3.01 0.41 -8.51
N ASN A 88 2.41 0.73 -7.37
CA ASN A 88 2.55 2.01 -6.69
C ASN A 88 2.60 1.79 -5.18
N CYS A 89 3.04 2.79 -4.42
CA CYS A 89 3.24 2.68 -2.98
C CYS A 89 2.01 2.15 -2.24
N LYS A 90 0.81 2.64 -2.58
CA LYS A 90 -0.44 2.20 -1.95
C LYS A 90 -0.75 0.73 -2.25
N ASN A 91 -0.61 0.31 -3.51
CA ASN A 91 -0.86 -1.05 -3.95
C ASN A 91 0.15 -2.04 -3.35
N VAL A 92 1.43 -1.66 -3.29
CA VAL A 92 2.48 -2.47 -2.66
C VAL A 92 2.20 -2.66 -1.17
N ARG A 93 1.92 -1.59 -0.42
CA ARG A 93 1.51 -1.68 1.00
C ARG A 93 0.32 -2.63 1.17
N ASN A 94 -0.73 -2.46 0.39
CA ASN A 94 -1.93 -3.29 0.46
C ASN A 94 -1.69 -4.76 0.05
N SER A 95 -0.69 -5.03 -0.79
CA SER A 95 -0.35 -6.40 -1.24
C SER A 95 0.47 -7.18 -0.20
N ILE A 96 1.27 -6.47 0.60
CA ILE A 96 2.11 -7.06 1.66
C ILE A 96 1.27 -7.27 2.92
N ASP A 97 0.54 -6.23 3.34
CA ASP A 97 -0.27 -6.27 4.57
C ASP A 97 -1.54 -7.15 4.40
N GLY A 98 -2.08 -7.22 3.18
CA GLY A 98 -3.37 -7.86 2.87
C GLY A 98 -3.34 -9.36 2.57
N GLY A 99 -2.19 -10.02 2.70
CA GLY A 99 -2.02 -11.45 2.38
C GLY A 99 -2.77 -12.44 3.28
N VAL A 100 -3.49 -11.97 4.31
CA VAL A 100 -4.25 -12.83 5.23
C VAL A 100 -5.78 -12.57 5.16
N THR A 101 -6.26 -11.47 4.54
CA THR A 101 -7.70 -11.12 4.60
C THR A 101 -8.28 -10.37 3.39
N ALA A 102 -7.51 -10.04 2.35
CA ALA A 102 -8.04 -9.26 1.23
C ALA A 102 -8.73 -10.15 0.19
N ARG A 103 -10.04 -10.36 0.37
CA ARG A 103 -10.99 -10.75 -0.68
C ARG A 103 -10.67 -9.94 -1.95
N PRO A 104 -10.60 -10.56 -3.15
CA PRO A 104 -10.24 -9.85 -4.37
C PRO A 104 -11.18 -8.65 -4.56
N PRO A 105 -10.68 -7.49 -5.02
CA PRO A 105 -11.56 -6.41 -5.40
C PRO A 105 -12.41 -6.93 -6.55
N THR A 106 -13.69 -7.21 -6.28
CA THR A 106 -14.69 -7.40 -7.32
C THR A 106 -14.58 -6.21 -8.25
N SER A 107 -14.22 -6.47 -9.51
CA SER A 107 -14.13 -5.49 -10.58
C SER A 107 -15.27 -4.49 -10.44
N ARG A 108 -14.94 -3.28 -9.99
CA ARG A 108 -15.90 -2.19 -9.90
C ARG A 108 -16.19 -1.79 -11.34
N ARG A 109 -17.18 -2.47 -11.94
CA ARG A 109 -17.78 -2.11 -13.21
C ARG A 109 -18.23 -0.66 -13.07
N THR A 110 -17.47 0.25 -13.66
CA THR A 110 -17.85 1.64 -13.86
C THR A 110 -18.98 1.65 -14.90
N THR A 111 -20.20 1.36 -14.46
CA THR A 111 -21.38 1.74 -15.23
C THR A 111 -21.47 3.26 -15.12
N ARG A 112 -21.08 3.93 -16.20
CA ARG A 112 -21.23 5.37 -16.43
C ARG A 112 -22.70 5.72 -16.16
N ARG A 113 -23.01 6.39 -15.04
CA ARG A 113 -24.34 6.96 -14.78
C ARG A 113 -24.57 8.02 -15.86
N ILE A 114 -25.41 7.68 -16.83
CA ILE A 114 -26.04 8.64 -17.73
C ILE A 114 -26.91 9.55 -16.84
N PRO A 115 -26.76 10.88 -16.90
CA PRO A 115 -27.64 11.79 -16.19
C PRO A 115 -28.95 11.88 -16.97
N ASP A 116 -29.97 11.15 -16.53
CA ASP A 116 -31.31 11.33 -17.08
C ASP A 116 -31.83 12.71 -16.69
N THR A 117 -31.98 13.51 -17.73
CA THR A 117 -32.57 14.84 -17.75
C THR A 117 -34.07 14.69 -17.96
N ARG A 118 -34.83 15.63 -17.37
CA ARG A 118 -36.28 15.88 -17.56
C ARG A 118 -37.26 14.93 -16.86
N ARG A 119 -37.94 15.44 -15.82
CA ARG A 119 -39.30 16.05 -15.99
C ARG A 119 -39.75 16.79 -14.71
N PRO A 120 -40.34 18.00 -14.82
CA PRO A 120 -40.84 18.78 -13.68
C PRO A 120 -42.38 18.66 -13.52
N ARG A 121 -42.87 18.58 -12.27
CA ARG A 121 -44.20 19.00 -11.76
C ARG A 121 -44.53 18.24 -10.46
N THR A 122 -45.26 18.72 -9.47
CA THR A 122 -45.64 20.04 -8.91
C THR A 122 -46.32 19.73 -7.58
N THR A 123 -46.07 20.57 -6.57
CA THR A 123 -46.93 20.93 -5.42
C THR A 123 -47.52 19.83 -4.51
N ARG A 124 -47.20 19.86 -3.21
CA ARG A 124 -48.08 20.43 -2.15
C ARG A 124 -47.38 20.46 -0.78
N ARG A 125 -47.62 21.57 -0.06
CA ARG A 125 -47.05 21.98 1.25
C ARG A 125 -47.62 21.21 2.44
N THR A 126 -46.83 21.07 3.50
CA THR A 126 -47.28 21.29 4.89
C THR A 126 -46.10 21.71 5.78
N PRO A 127 -46.18 22.85 6.51
CA PRO A 127 -45.16 23.29 7.47
C PRO A 127 -45.67 23.33 8.91
N THR A 128 -44.92 22.77 9.88
CA THR A 128 -45.03 22.95 11.35
C THR A 128 -44.14 21.89 12.03
N THR A 129 -43.36 22.05 13.10
CA THR A 129 -43.12 23.15 14.05
C THR A 129 -41.83 22.85 14.83
N ARG A 130 -41.22 23.93 15.31
CA ARG A 130 -40.01 24.12 16.11
C ARG A 130 -40.10 23.59 17.56
N ARG A 131 -39.07 22.90 18.05
CA ARG A 131 -38.60 22.79 19.46
C ARG A 131 -37.15 22.27 19.43
N ALA A 132 -36.20 22.57 20.32
CA ALA A 132 -35.80 23.68 21.20
C ALA A 132 -34.38 23.24 21.70
N PRO A 133 -33.45 24.16 22.03
CA PRO A 133 -32.05 23.82 22.34
C PRO A 133 -31.84 23.56 23.83
N THR A 134 -31.05 22.55 24.18
CA THR A 134 -30.55 22.33 25.55
C THR A 134 -29.05 22.64 25.64
N THR A 135 -28.77 23.70 26.39
CA THR A 135 -27.45 24.10 26.87
C THR A 135 -27.09 23.36 28.16
N ARG A 136 -25.77 23.33 28.43
CA ARG A 136 -25.14 23.40 29.77
C ARG A 136 -24.69 22.09 30.41
N SER A 137 -23.37 21.93 30.53
CA SER A 137 -22.75 21.66 31.84
C SER A 137 -21.29 22.13 31.89
N SER A 138 -20.99 22.99 32.86
CA SER A 138 -19.69 23.52 33.25
C SER A 138 -19.13 22.74 34.43
N ARG A 139 -17.82 22.40 34.42
CA ARG A 139 -16.92 22.18 35.57
C ARG A 139 -15.64 21.53 35.02
N ARG A 140 -14.39 21.85 35.39
CA ARG A 140 -13.85 22.29 36.69
C ARG A 140 -12.41 22.81 36.48
N THR A 141 -12.10 23.89 37.18
CA THR A 141 -10.79 24.39 37.69
C THR A 141 -9.86 23.27 38.20
N THR A 142 -8.51 23.33 38.28
CA THR A 142 -7.59 24.37 38.79
C THR A 142 -6.13 23.88 38.70
N ARG A 143 -5.20 24.80 38.37
CA ARG A 143 -3.88 25.10 39.01
C ARG A 143 -2.73 24.05 39.13
N ARG A 144 -1.56 24.53 38.67
CA ARG A 144 -0.21 24.55 39.33
C ARG A 144 0.71 23.31 39.22
N ARG A 145 1.81 23.44 38.45
CA ARG A 145 3.24 23.48 38.90
C ARG A 145 4.22 23.23 37.74
N ALA A 146 5.12 24.18 37.48
CA ALA A 146 6.52 23.95 37.06
C ALA A 146 7.39 23.85 38.35
N PRO A 147 8.73 23.58 38.38
CA PRO A 147 9.75 23.70 37.30
C PRO A 147 10.93 22.68 37.34
N THR A 148 12.00 23.01 36.58
CA THR A 148 13.46 22.75 36.79
C THR A 148 14.17 21.49 36.26
N THR A 149 14.97 21.73 35.20
CA THR A 149 16.41 21.41 34.97
C THR A 149 16.99 20.05 35.37
N ARG A 150 17.58 19.36 34.37
CA ARG A 150 18.76 18.52 34.60
C ARG A 150 19.73 18.52 33.40
N THR A 151 20.96 18.91 33.73
CA THR A 151 22.19 19.04 32.95
C THR A 151 22.95 17.72 32.83
N THR A 152 23.63 17.47 31.69
CA THR A 152 24.94 16.78 31.52
C THR A 152 25.24 16.67 30.01
N ARG A 153 26.07 17.51 29.38
CA ARG A 153 27.56 17.50 29.30
C ARG A 153 28.15 16.19 28.74
N ARG A 154 28.54 16.18 27.45
CA ARG A 154 29.70 15.41 26.95
C ARG A 154 30.30 16.00 25.66
N THR A 155 31.43 16.66 25.84
CA THR A 155 32.58 16.90 24.92
C THR A 155 33.02 15.57 24.25
N THR A 156 33.57 15.45 23.03
CA THR A 156 34.81 16.02 22.45
C THR A 156 35.05 15.49 21.02
N ARG A 157 35.89 16.22 20.24
CA ARG A 157 36.75 15.83 19.09
C ARG A 157 36.07 15.44 17.75
N ARG A 158 36.20 16.22 16.67
CA ARG A 158 37.39 16.57 15.82
C ARG A 158 37.93 15.38 15.00
N ARG A 159 37.54 15.29 13.72
CA ARG A 159 38.43 14.98 12.57
C ARG A 159 37.71 15.25 11.24
N ALA A 160 38.40 16.00 10.39
CA ALA A 160 38.04 16.39 9.03
C ALA A 160 38.54 15.32 8.01
N PRO A 161 38.31 15.48 6.70
CA PRO A 161 37.94 14.38 5.80
C PRO A 161 39.13 13.76 5.06
N THR A 162 38.97 12.50 4.65
CA THR A 162 39.85 11.83 3.67
C THR A 162 39.07 11.53 2.40
N THR A 163 39.35 12.34 1.38
CA THR A 163 39.14 12.06 -0.04
C THR A 163 39.96 10.83 -0.42
N ARG A 164 39.35 9.82 -1.03
CA ARG A 164 40.06 8.69 -1.64
C ARG A 164 39.62 8.55 -3.09
N THR A 165 40.50 9.04 -3.96
CA THR A 165 40.48 8.88 -5.41
C THR A 165 41.00 7.50 -5.75
N THR A 166 40.20 6.74 -6.50
CA THR A 166 40.47 5.44 -7.13
C THR A 166 39.57 5.43 -8.36
N THR A 167 39.91 5.01 -9.58
CA THR A 167 41.05 4.28 -10.13
C THR A 167 40.83 4.21 -11.65
N ARG A 168 41.91 4.33 -12.43
CA ARG A 168 42.20 3.75 -13.75
C ARG A 168 41.30 3.98 -14.99
N ARG A 169 41.98 4.56 -16.00
CA ARG A 169 42.31 3.98 -17.32
C ARG A 169 41.27 4.09 -18.45
N PRO A 170 41.58 4.86 -19.50
CA PRO A 170 41.12 4.60 -20.86
C PRO A 170 42.21 3.85 -21.65
N THR A 171 41.82 2.66 -22.10
CA THR A 171 41.96 2.04 -23.43
C THR A 171 43.15 2.40 -24.34
N GLU A 172 43.89 1.35 -24.72
CA GLU A 172 44.66 1.20 -25.96
C GLU A 172 43.69 0.92 -27.12
N GLU A 173 43.68 1.78 -28.15
CA GLU A 173 43.73 1.49 -29.60
C GLU A 173 43.71 2.80 -30.39
#